data_AF-A0A2T3ML14-F1
#
_entry.id   AF-A0A2T3ML14-F1
#
_cell.length_a   1.000
_cell.length_b   1.000
_cell.length_c   1.000
_cell.angle_alpha   90.00
_cell.angle_beta   90.00
_cell.angle_gamma   90.00
#
_symmetry.space_group_name_H-M   'P 1'
#
loop_
_entity.id
_entity.type
_entity.pdbx_description
1 polymer ?
#
loop_
_entity_poly.entity_id
_entity_poly.type
_entity_poly.pdbx_seq_one_letter_code
_entity_poly.pdbx_strand_id
1 'polypeptide(L)'
;MTIDPSNALVHNDFNLRPGTLRQQTAVSQQIRQRDQFMTNPALAYIHSLAATDTTGGQANARYTIERFSRFLLGSTFDRIDWIMVLTTPTLIEKAMAAFLIHRAKTKAKMKGLFYDPQRSLKNLHINPLKKALLIVGDYFYQQRQISLSQYHDWQYAIETFSIQNQTTTLEQGWLPPLIIEQNLAIEFTSQAKIMLEAFSCFCIRPCIERMDWYSVLYAPVLQTSMQSFLSSRLTMKSSDRKQDYAPATADNLLRMLRGVAYHAWLSESISIETLQRIKAIKLPRGSRQSSGRYLSYSDVDQISALTLAQSNKIKALRDNAIFWLMYESGLRRAEVIGLDVNDIDLYLCKIRVMGKGNKERYVPFSKSSDLYAAIEQWLIVRSRHPQQISSFFCGVNRYQQLTSQRLTTQTLNDLCKQIYQLGFSRQISPHDFRHSVATNLLRSGYDLLLVSKFMGHSSITTTQRYDRRTDDELQGVTPGR
;
A
#
# COMPACT_ATOMS: atom_id res chain seq x y z
N MET A 1 -59.35 8.67 41.36
CA MET A 1 -60.10 8.95 40.13
C MET A 1 -59.08 9.16 39.02
N THR A 2 -58.70 8.07 38.36
CA THR A 2 -59.11 7.76 36.96
C THR A 2 -58.54 8.77 35.97
N ILE A 3 -57.41 8.40 35.37
CA ILE A 3 -56.84 9.09 34.20
C ILE A 3 -57.65 8.62 32.98
N ASP A 4 -58.24 9.58 32.29
CA ASP A 4 -59.11 9.47 31.12
C ASP A 4 -58.31 9.00 29.87
N PRO A 5 -58.76 7.98 29.10
CA PRO A 5 -57.98 7.40 28.00
C PRO A 5 -58.20 8.07 26.63
N SER A 6 -58.60 9.34 26.57
CA SER A 6 -58.88 10.05 25.31
C SER A 6 -57.72 10.94 24.84
N ASN A 7 -56.53 10.35 24.64
CA ASN A 7 -55.47 11.03 23.87
C ASN A 7 -54.72 10.03 22.99
N ALA A 8 -55.49 9.40 22.10
CA ALA A 8 -54.97 8.62 20.99
C ALA A 8 -54.88 9.50 19.73
N LEU A 9 -53.74 9.38 19.04
CA LEU A 9 -53.51 9.74 17.63
C LEU A 9 -53.31 11.23 17.31
N VAL A 10 -52.07 11.70 17.45
CA VAL A 10 -51.53 12.75 16.57
C VAL A 10 -50.58 12.09 15.58
N HIS A 11 -51.03 11.99 14.33
CA HIS A 11 -50.24 11.61 13.17
C HIS A 11 -49.03 12.53 13.02
N ASN A 12 -47.82 11.97 13.04
CA ASN A 12 -46.62 12.64 12.54
C ASN A 12 -46.42 12.26 11.07
N ASP A 13 -47.03 13.05 10.18
CA ASP A 13 -46.74 13.04 8.74
C ASP A 13 -45.37 13.68 8.49
N PHE A 14 -44.31 12.87 8.52
CA PHE A 14 -43.06 13.22 7.86
C PHE A 14 -43.25 13.05 6.36
N ASN A 15 -43.73 14.10 5.70
CA ASN A 15 -43.72 14.25 4.24
C ASN A 15 -42.27 14.31 3.71
N LEU A 16 -41.65 13.13 3.56
CA LEU A 16 -40.45 12.96 2.76
C LEU A 16 -40.83 13.11 1.29
N ARG A 17 -40.42 14.22 0.66
CA ARG A 17 -40.53 14.38 -0.80
C ARG A 17 -39.90 13.15 -1.48
N PRO A 18 -40.57 12.50 -2.45
CA PRO A 18 -39.99 11.39 -3.18
C PRO A 18 -38.82 11.90 -4.01
N GLY A 19 -37.60 11.72 -3.49
CA GLY A 19 -36.39 11.94 -4.24
C GLY A 19 -36.41 11.09 -5.51
N THR A 20 -35.96 11.66 -6.64
CA THR A 20 -35.89 10.96 -7.92
C THR A 20 -35.20 9.59 -7.76
N LEU A 21 -35.58 8.59 -8.57
CA LEU A 21 -35.03 7.21 -8.55
C LEU A 21 -33.49 7.15 -8.45
N ARG A 22 -32.76 8.15 -8.95
CA ARG A 22 -31.30 8.32 -8.81
C ARG A 22 -30.82 8.68 -7.39
N GLN A 23 -31.57 9.51 -6.66
CA GLN A 23 -31.26 9.84 -5.27
C GLN A 23 -31.56 8.66 -4.34
N GLN A 24 -32.64 7.93 -4.61
CA GLN A 24 -32.97 6.70 -3.86
C GLN A 24 -31.92 5.60 -4.05
N THR A 25 -31.34 5.46 -5.25
CA THR A 25 -30.25 4.51 -5.50
C THR A 25 -28.94 4.92 -4.80
N ALA A 26 -28.57 6.20 -4.81
CA ALA A 26 -27.37 6.69 -4.13
C ALA A 26 -27.46 6.55 -2.59
N VAL A 27 -28.61 6.88 -2.00
CA VAL A 27 -28.85 6.70 -0.56
C VAL A 27 -28.91 5.21 -0.20
N SER A 28 -29.54 4.38 -1.02
CA SER A 28 -29.56 2.92 -0.82
C SER A 28 -28.17 2.27 -0.96
N GLN A 29 -27.31 2.81 -1.83
CA GLN A 29 -25.90 2.40 -1.94
C GLN A 29 -25.10 2.85 -0.72
N GLN A 30 -25.32 4.07 -0.21
CA GLN A 30 -24.67 4.55 1.02
C GLN A 30 -25.10 3.75 2.26
N ILE A 31 -26.38 3.39 2.37
CA ILE A 31 -26.90 2.54 3.44
C ILE A 31 -26.30 1.12 3.33
N ARG A 32 -26.31 0.51 2.14
CA ARG A 32 -25.68 -0.81 1.94
C ARG A 32 -24.17 -0.82 2.22
N GLN A 33 -23.46 0.23 1.83
CA GLN A 33 -22.04 0.38 2.17
C GLN A 33 -21.87 0.51 3.68
N ARG A 34 -22.72 1.29 4.35
CA ARG A 34 -22.70 1.49 5.81
C ARG A 34 -23.01 0.21 6.59
N ASP A 35 -23.98 -0.59 6.15
CA ASP A 35 -24.30 -1.90 6.74
C ASP A 35 -23.18 -2.93 6.49
N GLN A 36 -22.55 -2.90 5.30
CA GLN A 36 -21.35 -3.71 5.03
C GLN A 36 -20.14 -3.30 5.89
N PHE A 37 -19.97 -2.01 6.19
CA PHE A 37 -18.89 -1.54 7.07
C PHE A 37 -19.06 -2.00 8.51
N MET A 38 -20.30 -2.09 9.00
CA MET A 38 -20.57 -2.56 10.35
C MET A 38 -20.48 -4.08 10.50
N THR A 39 -20.66 -4.83 9.41
CA THR A 39 -20.70 -6.30 9.43
C THR A 39 -19.38 -6.96 9.01
N ASN A 40 -18.55 -6.32 8.18
CA ASN A 40 -17.27 -6.92 7.77
C ASN A 40 -16.09 -6.40 8.63
N PRO A 41 -15.56 -7.21 9.56
CA PRO A 41 -14.53 -6.75 10.49
C PRO A 41 -13.20 -6.41 9.81
N ALA A 42 -12.90 -7.02 8.65
CA ALA A 42 -11.67 -6.75 7.93
C ALA A 42 -11.70 -5.41 7.22
N LEU A 43 -12.84 -5.06 6.60
CA LEU A 43 -13.05 -3.73 6.04
C LEU A 43 -13.04 -2.67 7.15
N ALA A 44 -13.75 -2.89 8.27
CA ALA A 44 -13.73 -1.99 9.42
C ALA A 44 -12.30 -1.67 9.90
N TYR A 45 -11.46 -2.70 10.05
CA TYR A 45 -10.05 -2.53 10.37
C TYR A 45 -9.29 -1.71 9.32
N ILE A 46 -9.40 -2.06 8.03
CA ILE A 46 -8.72 -1.35 6.94
C ILE A 46 -9.12 0.13 6.92
N HIS A 47 -10.40 0.44 7.13
CA HIS A 47 -10.91 1.80 7.17
C HIS A 47 -10.43 2.57 8.40
N SER A 48 -10.34 1.93 9.57
CA SER A 48 -9.80 2.58 10.78
C SER A 48 -8.35 3.05 10.62
N LEU A 49 -7.57 2.42 9.73
CA LEU A 49 -6.18 2.84 9.46
C LEU A 49 -6.10 4.17 8.71
N ALA A 50 -7.15 4.56 7.98
CA ALA A 50 -7.21 5.87 7.31
C ALA A 50 -7.13 7.03 8.31
N ALA A 51 -7.72 6.86 9.50
CA ALA A 51 -7.70 7.86 10.58
C ALA A 51 -6.29 8.09 11.19
N THR A 52 -5.28 7.29 10.80
CA THR A 52 -3.92 7.40 11.32
C THR A 52 -2.92 8.05 10.35
N ASP A 53 -3.43 8.73 9.30
CA ASP A 53 -2.67 9.43 8.24
C ASP A 53 -1.58 8.58 7.55
N THR A 54 -1.71 7.25 7.61
CA THR A 54 -0.83 6.34 6.87
C THR A 54 -1.58 5.77 5.68
N THR A 55 -1.71 6.55 4.61
CA THR A 55 -2.19 6.05 3.30
C THR A 55 -1.49 4.74 2.91
N GLY A 56 -0.18 4.64 3.19
CA GLY A 56 0.58 3.40 3.03
C GLY A 56 0.18 2.26 3.97
N GLY A 57 -0.25 2.56 5.20
CA GLY A 57 -0.72 1.57 6.18
C GLY A 57 -2.04 0.92 5.77
N GLN A 58 -3.02 1.74 5.36
CA GLN A 58 -4.30 1.26 4.83
C GLN A 58 -4.09 0.42 3.56
N ALA A 59 -3.32 0.93 2.60
CA ALA A 59 -3.04 0.21 1.36
C ALA A 59 -2.33 -1.13 1.60
N ASN A 60 -1.35 -1.16 2.51
CA ASN A 60 -0.65 -2.38 2.89
C ASN A 60 -1.56 -3.40 3.58
N ALA A 61 -2.46 -2.94 4.47
CA ALA A 61 -3.44 -3.79 5.14
C ALA A 61 -4.40 -4.42 4.13
N ARG A 62 -5.01 -3.60 3.26
CA ARG A 62 -5.92 -4.08 2.22
C ARG A 62 -5.24 -5.13 1.35
N TYR A 63 -4.06 -4.83 0.82
CA TYR A 63 -3.31 -5.75 -0.04
C TYR A 63 -2.94 -7.07 0.65
N THR A 64 -2.49 -7.00 1.90
CA THR A 64 -2.05 -8.19 2.65
C THR A 64 -3.24 -9.08 3.01
N ILE A 65 -4.33 -8.49 3.50
CA ILE A 65 -5.58 -9.19 3.86
C ILE A 65 -6.24 -9.78 2.61
N GLU A 66 -6.29 -9.05 1.49
CA GLU A 66 -6.84 -9.56 0.24
C GLU A 66 -6.08 -10.79 -0.26
N ARG A 67 -4.75 -10.77 -0.18
CA ARG A 67 -3.91 -11.91 -0.54
C ARG A 67 -4.12 -13.11 0.37
N PHE A 68 -4.27 -12.89 1.68
CA PHE A 68 -4.58 -13.95 2.63
C PHE A 68 -5.97 -14.55 2.35
N SER A 69 -6.97 -13.70 2.09
CA SER A 69 -8.33 -14.12 1.75
C SER A 69 -8.35 -14.92 0.45
N ARG A 70 -7.63 -14.47 -0.59
CA ARG A 70 -7.50 -15.21 -1.86
C ARG A 70 -6.85 -16.58 -1.67
N PHE A 71 -5.86 -16.70 -0.79
CA PHE A 71 -5.26 -18.00 -0.49
C PHE A 71 -6.27 -18.98 0.11
N LEU A 72 -7.10 -18.53 1.05
CA LEU A 72 -8.10 -19.37 1.70
C LEU A 72 -9.28 -19.72 0.78
N LEU A 73 -9.69 -18.79 -0.08
CA LEU A 73 -10.80 -18.97 -1.01
C LEU A 73 -10.41 -19.72 -2.30
N GLY A 74 -9.13 -20.03 -2.49
CA GLY A 74 -8.66 -20.66 -3.73
C GLY A 74 -8.75 -19.75 -4.95
N SER A 75 -8.85 -20.38 -6.13
CA SER A 75 -8.90 -19.70 -7.42
C SER A 75 -10.23 -18.96 -7.58
N THR A 76 -10.21 -17.62 -7.60
CA THR A 76 -11.47 -16.87 -7.58
C THR A 76 -12.24 -16.93 -8.89
N PHE A 77 -11.55 -17.27 -9.98
CA PHE A 77 -12.16 -17.50 -11.28
C PHE A 77 -12.99 -18.78 -11.34
N ASP A 78 -12.83 -19.73 -10.41
CA ASP A 78 -13.67 -20.95 -10.33
C ASP A 78 -15.08 -20.67 -9.80
N ARG A 79 -15.31 -19.44 -9.33
CA ARG A 79 -16.59 -18.96 -8.78
C ARG A 79 -17.31 -18.00 -9.71
N ILE A 80 -16.81 -17.81 -10.93
CA ILE A 80 -17.50 -17.05 -11.98
C ILE A 80 -18.44 -17.98 -12.71
N ASP A 81 -19.66 -17.52 -12.95
CA ASP A 81 -20.54 -18.14 -13.94
C ASP A 81 -20.05 -17.80 -15.35
N TRP A 82 -19.06 -18.56 -15.82
CA TRP A 82 -18.45 -18.31 -17.12
C TRP A 82 -19.41 -18.58 -18.27
N ILE A 83 -20.37 -19.49 -18.11
CA ILE A 83 -21.38 -19.78 -19.13
C ILE A 83 -22.22 -18.53 -19.39
N MET A 84 -22.69 -17.85 -18.33
CA MET A 84 -23.41 -16.57 -18.49
C MET A 84 -22.57 -15.53 -19.25
N VAL A 85 -21.27 -15.44 -18.93
CA VAL A 85 -20.37 -14.45 -19.54
C VAL A 85 -20.06 -14.79 -20.99
N LEU A 86 -19.84 -16.07 -21.31
CA LEU A 86 -19.50 -16.60 -22.63
C LEU A 86 -20.68 -16.57 -23.62
N THR A 87 -21.91 -16.75 -23.13
CA THR A 87 -23.10 -16.84 -23.97
C THR A 87 -23.77 -15.49 -24.23
N THR A 88 -23.26 -14.40 -23.64
CA THR A 88 -23.83 -13.04 -23.80
C THR A 88 -22.93 -12.17 -24.69
N PRO A 89 -23.30 -11.90 -25.96
CA PRO A 89 -22.39 -11.38 -27.00
C PRO A 89 -21.70 -10.02 -26.76
N THR A 90 -22.12 -9.24 -25.75
CA THR A 90 -21.53 -7.92 -25.43
C THR A 90 -21.04 -7.80 -23.99
N LEU A 91 -21.23 -8.84 -23.18
CA LEU A 91 -21.00 -8.73 -21.74
C LEU A 91 -19.51 -8.71 -21.41
N ILE A 92 -18.72 -9.53 -22.10
CA ILE A 92 -17.27 -9.61 -21.86
C ILE A 92 -16.57 -8.30 -22.18
N GLU A 93 -16.93 -7.63 -23.27
CA GLU A 93 -16.37 -6.33 -23.64
C GLU A 93 -16.66 -5.30 -22.55
N LYS A 94 -17.95 -5.19 -22.16
CA LYS A 94 -18.38 -4.29 -21.08
C LYS A 94 -17.66 -4.58 -19.77
N ALA A 95 -17.47 -5.85 -19.43
CA ALA A 95 -16.78 -6.28 -18.22
C ALA A 95 -15.27 -5.93 -18.26
N MET A 96 -14.62 -6.17 -19.40
CA MET A 96 -13.21 -5.82 -19.62
C MET A 96 -12.99 -4.30 -19.52
N ALA A 97 -13.83 -3.49 -20.16
CA ALA A 97 -13.75 -2.04 -20.03
C ALA A 97 -13.98 -1.58 -18.60
N ALA A 98 -15.01 -2.09 -17.94
CA ALA A 98 -15.34 -1.71 -16.56
C ALA A 98 -14.19 -2.02 -15.60
N PHE A 99 -13.58 -3.21 -15.74
CA PHE A 99 -12.41 -3.62 -14.95
C PHE A 99 -11.22 -2.68 -15.15
N LEU A 100 -10.90 -2.35 -16.41
CA LEU A 100 -9.76 -1.49 -16.74
C LEU A 100 -9.98 -0.05 -16.26
N ILE A 101 -11.19 0.48 -16.40
CA ILE A 101 -11.59 1.79 -15.85
C ILE A 101 -11.49 1.78 -14.32
N HIS A 102 -12.01 0.73 -13.65
CA HIS A 102 -11.91 0.59 -12.20
C HIS A 102 -10.45 0.60 -11.73
N ARG A 103 -9.57 -0.13 -12.42
CA ARG A 103 -8.14 -0.19 -12.11
C ARG A 103 -7.45 1.16 -12.35
N ALA A 104 -7.83 1.89 -13.40
CA ALA A 104 -7.33 3.23 -13.67
C ALA A 104 -7.75 4.23 -12.59
N LYS A 105 -9.03 4.23 -12.20
CA LYS A 105 -9.57 5.02 -11.08
C LYS A 105 -8.82 4.74 -9.78
N THR A 106 -8.61 3.46 -9.47
CA THR A 106 -7.88 3.04 -8.27
C THR A 106 -6.43 3.53 -8.30
N LYS A 107 -5.75 3.42 -9.43
CA LYS A 107 -4.36 3.90 -9.61
C LYS A 107 -4.26 5.43 -9.50
N ALA A 108 -5.23 6.18 -10.02
CA ALA A 108 -5.30 7.63 -9.88
C ALA A 108 -5.48 8.03 -8.42
N LYS A 109 -6.44 7.40 -7.72
CA LYS A 109 -6.69 7.61 -6.28
C LYS A 109 -5.45 7.34 -5.43
N MET A 110 -4.74 6.24 -5.67
CA MET A 110 -3.49 5.92 -4.96
C MET A 110 -2.39 6.97 -5.17
N LYS A 111 -2.41 7.69 -6.29
CA LYS A 111 -1.48 8.78 -6.60
C LYS A 111 -1.99 10.16 -6.13
N GLY A 112 -3.15 10.23 -5.49
CA GLY A 112 -3.79 11.49 -5.13
C GLY A 112 -4.26 12.31 -6.35
N LEU A 113 -4.49 11.65 -7.49
CA LEU A 113 -4.92 12.29 -8.73
C LEU A 113 -6.40 11.99 -9.00
N PHE A 114 -7.09 12.92 -9.65
CA PHE A 114 -8.41 12.66 -10.22
C PHE A 114 -8.28 11.75 -11.44
N TYR A 115 -9.27 10.86 -11.61
CA TYR A 115 -9.38 10.05 -12.81
C TYR A 115 -9.85 10.93 -13.97
N ASP A 116 -9.05 10.96 -15.03
CA ASP A 116 -9.37 11.65 -16.28
C ASP A 116 -9.77 10.61 -17.35
N PRO A 117 -11.05 10.59 -17.79
CA PRO A 117 -11.53 9.68 -18.82
C PRO A 117 -10.87 9.89 -20.19
N GLN A 118 -10.37 11.09 -20.48
CA GLN A 118 -9.74 11.43 -21.77
C GLN A 118 -8.27 11.00 -21.82
N ARG A 119 -7.67 10.71 -20.67
CA ARG A 119 -6.27 10.29 -20.59
C ARG A 119 -6.13 8.84 -21.06
N SER A 120 -5.19 8.62 -21.97
CA SER A 120 -4.94 7.29 -22.54
C SER A 120 -4.71 6.24 -21.45
N LEU A 121 -5.55 5.19 -21.45
CA LEU A 121 -5.43 4.01 -20.57
C LEU A 121 -4.32 3.04 -20.98
N LYS A 122 -3.35 3.52 -21.80
CA LYS A 122 -2.15 2.78 -22.19
C LYS A 122 -1.43 2.26 -20.93
N ASN A 123 -0.96 1.02 -20.99
CA ASN A 123 -0.18 0.33 -19.93
C ASN A 123 -0.97 -0.25 -18.74
N LEU A 124 -2.22 -0.67 -18.91
CA LEU A 124 -2.95 -1.44 -17.87
C LEU A 124 -2.66 -2.96 -17.87
N HIS A 125 -1.72 -3.44 -18.69
CA HIS A 125 -1.44 -4.87 -18.88
C HIS A 125 -2.68 -5.67 -19.31
N ILE A 126 -3.31 -5.24 -20.41
CA ILE A 126 -4.50 -5.91 -20.95
C ILE A 126 -4.18 -7.26 -21.62
N ASN A 127 -3.00 -7.39 -22.25
CA ASN A 127 -2.65 -8.59 -23.03
C ASN A 127 -2.63 -9.88 -22.18
N PRO A 128 -2.08 -9.91 -20.95
CA PRO A 128 -2.21 -11.10 -20.10
C PRO A 128 -3.65 -11.45 -19.76
N LEU A 129 -4.55 -10.46 -19.64
CA LEU A 129 -5.99 -10.71 -19.41
C LEU A 129 -6.64 -11.30 -20.67
N LYS A 130 -6.40 -10.72 -21.86
CA LYS A 130 -6.90 -11.27 -23.13
C LYS A 130 -6.50 -12.73 -23.28
N LYS A 131 -5.21 -13.03 -23.06
CA LYS A 131 -4.69 -14.40 -23.10
C LYS A 131 -5.39 -15.33 -22.11
N ALA A 132 -5.62 -14.88 -20.87
CA ALA A 132 -6.33 -15.68 -19.88
C ALA A 132 -7.79 -15.97 -20.29
N LEU A 133 -8.50 -14.97 -20.80
CA LEU A 133 -9.90 -15.10 -21.22
C LEU A 133 -10.08 -15.99 -22.45
N LEU A 134 -9.14 -15.96 -23.39
CA LEU A 134 -9.13 -16.89 -24.53
C LEU A 134 -8.99 -18.34 -24.03
N ILE A 135 -8.03 -18.62 -23.15
CA ILE A 135 -7.86 -19.96 -22.56
C ILE A 135 -9.13 -20.44 -21.84
N VAL A 136 -9.84 -19.54 -21.14
CA VAL A 136 -11.13 -19.87 -20.52
C VAL A 136 -12.17 -20.24 -21.58
N GLY A 137 -12.29 -19.45 -22.65
CA GLY A 137 -13.19 -19.77 -23.77
C GLY A 137 -12.88 -21.12 -24.42
N ASP A 138 -11.59 -21.40 -24.67
CA ASP A 138 -11.11 -22.67 -25.23
C ASP A 138 -11.53 -23.85 -24.35
N TYR A 139 -11.40 -23.72 -23.03
CA TYR A 139 -11.81 -24.75 -22.07
C TYR A 139 -13.31 -25.05 -22.19
N PHE A 140 -14.18 -24.04 -22.11
CA PHE A 140 -15.64 -24.25 -22.16
C PHE A 140 -16.10 -24.80 -23.52
N TYR A 141 -15.43 -24.41 -24.60
CA TYR A 141 -15.66 -24.98 -25.93
C TYR A 141 -15.25 -26.46 -26.01
N GLN A 142 -14.06 -26.82 -25.51
CA GLN A 142 -13.59 -28.21 -25.47
C GLN A 142 -14.49 -29.11 -24.60
N GLN A 143 -15.03 -28.57 -23.51
CA GLN A 143 -16.01 -29.25 -22.65
C GLN A 143 -17.43 -29.32 -23.25
N ARG A 144 -17.63 -28.81 -24.48
CA ARG A 144 -18.93 -28.76 -25.19
C ARG A 144 -20.02 -28.02 -24.41
N GLN A 145 -19.65 -27.05 -23.58
CA GLN A 145 -20.59 -26.25 -22.80
C GLN A 145 -21.06 -24.98 -23.54
N ILE A 146 -20.39 -24.63 -24.63
CA ILE A 146 -20.77 -23.55 -25.56
C ILE A 146 -20.68 -24.05 -27.00
N SER A 147 -21.49 -23.45 -27.89
CA SER A 147 -21.46 -23.76 -29.32
C SER A 147 -20.23 -23.17 -30.02
N LEU A 148 -19.92 -23.67 -31.23
CA LEU A 148 -18.87 -23.11 -32.07
C LEU A 148 -19.11 -21.63 -32.40
N SER A 149 -20.37 -21.24 -32.64
CA SER A 149 -20.73 -19.84 -32.91
C SER A 149 -20.44 -18.95 -31.68
N GLN A 150 -20.87 -19.37 -30.49
CA GLN A 150 -20.62 -18.65 -29.24
C GLN A 150 -19.11 -18.51 -28.95
N TYR A 151 -18.34 -19.56 -29.22
CA TYR A 151 -16.89 -19.52 -29.08
C TYR A 151 -16.23 -18.53 -30.06
N HIS A 152 -16.65 -18.49 -31.32
CA HIS A 152 -16.14 -17.51 -32.28
C HIS A 152 -16.52 -16.07 -31.92
N ASP A 153 -17.76 -15.84 -31.47
CA ASP A 153 -18.20 -14.53 -30.99
C ASP A 153 -17.35 -14.07 -29.79
N TRP A 154 -17.04 -15.00 -28.86
CA TRP A 154 -16.16 -14.75 -27.71
C TRP A 154 -14.74 -14.37 -28.12
N GLN A 155 -14.13 -15.16 -29.00
CA GLN A 155 -12.77 -14.90 -29.50
C GLN A 155 -12.70 -13.54 -30.19
N TYR A 156 -13.66 -13.26 -31.07
CA TYR A 156 -13.73 -12.00 -31.80
C TYR A 156 -13.84 -10.80 -30.85
N ALA A 157 -14.73 -10.87 -29.85
CA ALA A 157 -14.91 -9.82 -28.86
C ALA A 157 -13.60 -9.52 -28.08
N ILE A 158 -12.84 -10.54 -27.69
CA ILE A 158 -11.59 -10.36 -26.94
C ILE A 158 -10.47 -9.80 -27.82
N GLU A 159 -10.30 -10.35 -29.02
CA GLU A 159 -9.21 -9.96 -29.92
C GLU A 159 -9.37 -8.53 -30.40
N THR A 160 -10.58 -8.17 -30.84
CA THR A 160 -10.91 -6.83 -31.35
C THR A 160 -11.14 -5.79 -30.26
N PHE A 161 -11.24 -6.20 -28.99
CA PHE A 161 -11.48 -5.30 -27.87
C PHE A 161 -10.52 -4.08 -27.87
N SER A 162 -11.13 -2.89 -27.87
CA SER A 162 -10.47 -1.60 -27.69
C SER A 162 -11.23 -0.75 -26.66
N ILE A 163 -10.49 -0.16 -25.72
CA ILE A 163 -11.08 0.63 -24.63
C ILE A 163 -11.51 2.04 -25.04
N GLN A 164 -11.05 2.54 -26.19
CA GLN A 164 -11.13 3.97 -26.55
C GLN A 164 -12.57 4.49 -26.75
N ASN A 165 -13.55 3.59 -26.92
CA ASN A 165 -14.94 3.95 -27.24
C ASN A 165 -15.98 3.36 -26.26
N GLN A 166 -15.56 2.83 -25.11
CA GLN A 166 -16.47 2.11 -24.22
C GLN A 166 -16.90 2.94 -23.01
N THR A 167 -18.18 3.30 -22.96
CA THR A 167 -18.86 3.69 -21.72
C THR A 167 -19.57 2.46 -21.17
N THR A 168 -19.41 2.20 -19.87
CA THR A 168 -20.00 1.03 -19.20
C THR A 168 -20.51 1.43 -17.83
N THR A 169 -21.63 0.82 -17.45
CA THR A 169 -22.30 1.02 -16.17
C THR A 169 -22.03 -0.11 -15.17
N LEU A 170 -21.24 -1.13 -15.55
CA LEU A 170 -20.93 -2.25 -14.66
C LEU A 170 -20.05 -1.79 -13.49
N GLU A 171 -20.58 -1.90 -12.27
CA GLU A 171 -19.87 -1.64 -11.02
C GLU A 171 -19.14 -2.89 -10.53
N GLN A 172 -18.19 -2.75 -9.61
CA GLN A 172 -17.53 -3.90 -8.99
C GLN A 172 -18.55 -4.80 -8.27
N GLY A 173 -18.49 -6.11 -8.48
CA GLY A 173 -19.45 -7.04 -7.87
C GLY A 173 -20.80 -7.14 -8.55
N TRP A 174 -20.89 -6.74 -9.82
CA TRP A 174 -22.10 -6.83 -10.63
C TRP A 174 -22.56 -8.27 -10.89
N LEU A 175 -21.62 -9.23 -10.95
CA LEU A 175 -21.91 -10.64 -11.19
C LEU A 175 -22.04 -11.38 -9.84
N PRO A 176 -23.15 -12.09 -9.57
CA PRO A 176 -23.24 -12.97 -8.42
C PRO A 176 -22.19 -14.09 -8.50
N PRO A 177 -21.46 -14.41 -7.43
CA PRO A 177 -20.56 -15.56 -7.44
C PRO A 177 -21.35 -16.86 -7.40
N LEU A 178 -20.80 -17.90 -8.02
CA LEU A 178 -21.33 -19.25 -7.89
C LEU A 178 -21.24 -19.74 -6.44
N ILE A 179 -22.30 -20.42 -6.01
CA ILE A 179 -22.36 -21.07 -4.69
C ILE A 179 -21.39 -22.26 -4.66
N ILE A 180 -21.33 -23.03 -5.76
CA ILE A 180 -20.50 -24.21 -5.92
C ILE A 180 -19.33 -23.88 -6.86
N GLU A 181 -18.11 -24.25 -6.46
CA GLU A 181 -16.91 -24.06 -7.28
C GLU A 181 -16.92 -24.99 -8.50
N GLN A 182 -16.62 -24.45 -9.69
CA GLN A 182 -16.57 -25.20 -10.94
C GLN A 182 -15.24 -25.95 -11.15
N ASN A 183 -14.23 -25.74 -10.29
CA ASN A 183 -12.89 -26.35 -10.36
C ASN A 183 -12.33 -26.43 -11.80
N LEU A 184 -11.92 -25.28 -12.36
CA LEU A 184 -11.38 -25.23 -13.71
C LEU A 184 -9.93 -25.76 -13.69
N ALA A 185 -9.71 -26.94 -14.28
CA ALA A 185 -8.40 -27.56 -14.42
C ALA A 185 -7.56 -26.90 -15.54
N ILE A 186 -7.34 -25.59 -15.42
CA ILE A 186 -6.68 -24.75 -16.43
C ILE A 186 -5.34 -24.27 -15.91
N GLU A 187 -4.29 -24.47 -16.71
CA GLU A 187 -2.97 -23.90 -16.44
C GLU A 187 -2.82 -22.51 -17.07
N PHE A 188 -2.37 -21.57 -16.27
CA PHE A 188 -2.11 -20.20 -16.70
C PHE A 188 -0.65 -19.82 -16.44
N THR A 189 -0.08 -18.99 -17.32
CA THR A 189 1.15 -18.26 -16.98
C THR A 189 0.93 -17.41 -15.72
N SER A 190 1.99 -17.17 -14.93
CA SER A 190 1.89 -16.41 -13.67
C SER A 190 1.22 -15.05 -13.86
N GLN A 191 1.53 -14.32 -14.94
CA GLN A 191 0.93 -13.01 -15.23
C GLN A 191 -0.55 -13.11 -15.64
N ALA A 192 -0.90 -14.11 -16.45
CA ALA A 192 -2.29 -14.37 -16.84
C ALA A 192 -3.15 -14.73 -15.63
N LYS A 193 -2.67 -15.62 -14.74
CA LYS A 193 -3.36 -15.99 -13.51
C LYS A 193 -3.62 -14.78 -12.62
N ILE A 194 -2.59 -13.95 -12.38
CA ILE A 194 -2.73 -12.74 -11.55
C ILE A 194 -3.78 -11.78 -12.13
N MET A 195 -3.79 -11.60 -13.46
CA MET A 195 -4.75 -10.71 -14.11
C MET A 195 -6.16 -11.29 -14.11
N LEU A 196 -6.31 -12.60 -14.32
CA LEU A 196 -7.60 -13.28 -14.26
C LEU A 196 -8.18 -13.21 -12.85
N GLU A 197 -7.40 -13.50 -11.82
CA GLU A 197 -7.81 -13.37 -10.41
C GLU A 197 -8.28 -11.95 -10.07
N ALA A 198 -7.57 -10.93 -10.55
CA ALA A 198 -7.94 -9.54 -10.34
C ALA A 198 -9.23 -9.18 -11.09
N PHE A 199 -9.40 -9.67 -12.32
CA PHE A 199 -10.62 -9.51 -13.10
C PHE A 199 -11.80 -10.21 -12.42
N SER A 200 -11.60 -11.42 -11.89
CA SER A 200 -12.63 -12.15 -11.18
C SER A 200 -13.08 -11.45 -9.92
N CYS A 201 -12.15 -10.98 -9.09
CA CYS A 201 -12.48 -10.17 -7.91
C CYS A 201 -13.19 -8.84 -8.24
N PHE A 202 -13.14 -8.38 -9.49
CA PHE A 202 -13.88 -7.23 -9.97
C PHE A 202 -15.29 -7.60 -10.45
N CYS A 203 -15.44 -8.68 -11.21
CA CYS A 203 -16.73 -9.12 -11.73
C CYS A 203 -17.67 -9.55 -10.62
N ILE A 204 -17.20 -10.46 -9.77
CA ILE A 204 -17.87 -10.83 -8.52
C ILE A 204 -17.41 -9.89 -7.40
N ARG A 205 -17.53 -10.28 -6.13
CA ARG A 205 -17.08 -9.44 -5.01
C ARG A 205 -15.60 -9.65 -4.64
N PRO A 206 -14.95 -8.62 -4.05
CA PRO A 206 -13.60 -8.75 -3.48
C PRO A 206 -13.48 -9.93 -2.51
N CYS A 207 -12.33 -10.60 -2.49
CA CYS A 207 -12.08 -11.71 -1.56
C CYS A 207 -12.32 -11.34 -0.09
N ILE A 208 -11.99 -10.10 0.30
CA ILE A 208 -12.19 -9.62 1.67
C ILE A 208 -13.68 -9.64 2.06
N GLU A 209 -14.57 -9.34 1.12
CA GLU A 209 -16.01 -9.32 1.37
C GLU A 209 -16.64 -10.71 1.35
N ARG A 210 -16.08 -11.62 0.57
CA ARG A 210 -16.57 -13.01 0.45
C ARG A 210 -16.06 -13.94 1.54
N MET A 211 -15.00 -13.55 2.24
CA MET A 211 -14.43 -14.39 3.29
C MET A 211 -15.39 -14.48 4.48
N ASP A 212 -15.61 -15.71 4.96
CA ASP A 212 -16.23 -15.93 6.26
C ASP A 212 -15.20 -15.63 7.37
N TRP A 213 -15.14 -14.36 7.77
CA TRP A 213 -14.22 -13.91 8.80
C TRP A 213 -14.50 -14.56 10.15
N TYR A 214 -15.74 -14.96 10.45
CA TYR A 214 -16.08 -15.50 11.76
C TYR A 214 -15.52 -16.91 11.95
N SER A 215 -15.64 -17.75 10.91
CA SER A 215 -14.98 -19.06 10.91
C SER A 215 -13.45 -18.95 10.96
N VAL A 216 -12.88 -17.96 10.27
CA VAL A 216 -11.42 -17.73 10.27
C VAL A 216 -10.93 -17.18 11.62
N LEU A 217 -11.71 -16.35 12.30
CA LEU A 217 -11.38 -15.75 13.59
C LEU A 217 -11.60 -16.72 14.77
N TYR A 218 -11.52 -18.02 14.53
CA TYR A 218 -11.34 -19.02 15.57
C TYR A 218 -9.84 -19.31 15.75
N ALA A 219 -9.29 -19.13 16.95
CA ALA A 219 -7.84 -19.09 17.15
C ALA A 219 -7.05 -20.31 16.60
N PRO A 220 -7.51 -21.57 16.78
CA PRO A 220 -6.88 -22.73 16.15
C PRO A 220 -6.91 -22.69 14.61
N VAL A 221 -8.06 -22.31 14.02
CA VAL A 221 -8.20 -22.17 12.56
C VAL A 221 -7.27 -21.07 12.04
N LEU A 222 -7.28 -19.91 12.68
CA LEU A 222 -6.41 -18.79 12.33
C LEU A 222 -4.93 -19.20 12.35
N GLN A 223 -4.49 -19.87 13.42
CA GLN A 223 -3.12 -20.33 13.56
C GLN A 223 -2.71 -21.28 12.43
N THR A 224 -3.53 -22.30 12.13
CA THR A 224 -3.27 -23.27 11.06
C THR A 224 -3.30 -22.62 9.67
N SER A 225 -4.31 -21.79 9.40
CA SER A 225 -4.43 -21.02 8.15
C SER A 225 -3.22 -20.12 7.92
N MET A 226 -2.71 -19.47 8.96
CA MET A 226 -1.50 -18.66 8.88
C MET A 226 -0.26 -19.49 8.59
N GLN A 227 -0.08 -20.63 9.27
CA GLN A 227 1.05 -21.52 9.02
C GLN A 227 1.04 -22.03 7.57
N SER A 228 -0.14 -22.43 7.06
CA SER A 228 -0.32 -22.87 5.67
C SER A 228 -0.09 -21.75 4.64
N PHE A 229 -0.55 -20.53 4.93
CA PHE A 229 -0.29 -19.37 4.08
C PHE A 229 1.19 -19.02 4.00
N LEU A 230 1.89 -19.10 5.14
CA LEU A 230 3.32 -18.82 5.21
C LEU A 230 4.13 -19.94 4.54
N SER A 231 3.73 -21.21 4.64
CA SER A 231 4.44 -22.33 4.01
C SER A 231 4.23 -22.41 2.49
N SER A 232 3.00 -22.24 2.00
CA SER A 232 2.68 -22.26 0.55
C SER A 232 3.39 -21.17 -0.26
N ARG A 233 3.77 -20.09 0.40
CA ARG A 233 4.54 -19.00 -0.19
C ARG A 233 6.04 -19.28 -0.28
N LEU A 234 6.55 -20.23 0.49
CA LEU A 234 7.94 -20.72 0.41
C LEU A 234 8.16 -21.57 -0.85
N THR A 235 7.08 -22.14 -1.41
CA THR A 235 7.15 -23.03 -2.58
C THR A 235 6.96 -22.29 -3.92
N MET A 236 6.45 -21.05 -3.93
CA MET A 236 6.21 -20.26 -5.16
C MET A 236 7.42 -19.49 -5.70
N LYS A 237 8.65 -19.75 -5.23
CA LYS A 237 9.87 -19.28 -5.91
C LYS A 237 10.48 -20.42 -6.72
N SER A 238 10.23 -20.39 -8.03
CA SER A 238 10.97 -21.13 -9.04
C SER A 238 12.43 -20.61 -9.12
N SER A 239 13.23 -20.94 -8.10
CA SER A 239 14.69 -20.95 -8.12
C SER A 239 15.19 -21.47 -6.78
N ASP A 240 15.50 -22.77 -6.73
CA ASP A 240 16.43 -23.53 -5.85
C ASP A 240 16.86 -23.04 -4.45
N ARG A 241 16.12 -22.14 -3.82
CA ARG A 241 16.32 -21.73 -2.43
C ARG A 241 14.97 -21.51 -1.79
N LYS A 242 14.53 -22.51 -1.00
CA LYS A 242 13.51 -22.33 0.05
C LYS A 242 13.99 -21.18 0.95
N GLN A 243 13.56 -19.96 0.67
CA GLN A 243 13.87 -18.83 1.53
C GLN A 243 12.79 -18.72 2.58
N ASP A 244 13.09 -19.17 3.80
CA ASP A 244 12.25 -18.90 4.97
C ASP A 244 11.87 -17.42 5.04
N TYR A 245 10.62 -17.16 5.40
CA TYR A 245 10.12 -15.80 5.52
C TYR A 245 10.99 -14.95 6.44
N ALA A 246 11.12 -13.66 6.11
CA ALA A 246 11.56 -12.69 7.11
C ALA A 246 10.49 -12.66 8.24
N PRO A 247 10.86 -12.90 9.51
CA PRO A 247 9.93 -12.97 10.64
C PRO A 247 9.02 -11.73 10.78
N ALA A 248 9.49 -10.57 10.32
CA ALA A 248 8.73 -9.33 10.26
C ALA A 248 7.47 -9.41 9.37
N THR A 249 7.49 -10.19 8.29
CA THR A 249 6.32 -10.33 7.39
C THR A 249 5.21 -11.13 8.05
N ALA A 250 5.58 -12.20 8.76
CA ALA A 250 4.63 -13.04 9.50
C ALA A 250 4.00 -12.27 10.67
N ASP A 251 4.81 -11.52 11.42
CA ASP A 251 4.34 -10.65 12.50
C ASP A 251 3.41 -9.54 11.99
N ASN A 252 3.72 -8.95 10.83
CA ASN A 252 2.86 -7.92 10.24
C ASN A 252 1.49 -8.47 9.82
N LEU A 253 1.41 -9.69 9.25
CA LEU A 253 0.14 -10.35 8.96
C LEU A 253 -0.65 -10.64 10.25
N LEU A 254 0.02 -11.20 11.28
CA LEU A 254 -0.63 -11.47 12.56
C LEU A 254 -1.20 -10.20 13.19
N ARG A 255 -0.45 -9.10 13.15
CA ARG A 255 -0.87 -7.79 13.63
C ARG A 255 -2.13 -7.32 12.90
N MET A 256 -2.18 -7.50 11.58
CA MET A 256 -3.36 -7.13 10.78
C MET A 256 -4.57 -7.99 11.15
N LEU A 257 -4.41 -9.31 11.26
CA LEU A 257 -5.49 -10.24 11.63
C LEU A 257 -6.00 -10.03 13.05
N ARG A 258 -5.12 -9.67 14.00
CA ARG A 258 -5.52 -9.20 15.34
C ARG A 258 -6.32 -7.90 15.29
N GLY A 259 -6.00 -7.00 14.35
CA GLY A 259 -6.78 -5.80 14.08
C GLY A 259 -8.19 -6.14 13.57
N VAL A 260 -8.30 -7.09 12.65
CA VAL A 260 -9.58 -7.64 12.17
C VAL A 260 -10.38 -8.23 13.35
N ALA A 261 -9.75 -9.08 14.17
CA ALA A 261 -10.37 -9.66 15.36
C ALA A 261 -10.87 -8.60 16.35
N TYR A 262 -10.09 -7.54 16.57
CA TYR A 262 -10.49 -6.45 17.45
C TYR A 262 -11.74 -5.73 16.94
N HIS A 263 -11.84 -5.48 15.63
CA HIS A 263 -13.04 -4.88 15.03
C HIS A 263 -14.24 -5.83 15.05
N ALA A 264 -14.03 -7.14 14.91
CA ALA A 264 -15.11 -8.13 15.10
C ALA A 264 -15.64 -8.15 16.54
N TRP A 265 -14.78 -7.88 17.52
CA TRP A 265 -15.18 -7.76 18.93
C TRP A 265 -15.90 -6.43 19.19
N LEU A 266 -15.44 -5.31 18.60
CA LEU A 266 -16.13 -4.02 18.70
C LEU A 266 -17.54 -4.04 18.11
N SER A 267 -17.77 -4.88 17.09
CA SER A 267 -19.10 -5.12 16.51
C SER A 267 -19.89 -6.22 17.23
N GLU A 268 -19.45 -6.62 18.44
CA GLU A 268 -20.09 -7.64 19.28
C GLU A 268 -20.26 -9.02 18.60
N SER A 269 -19.52 -9.27 17.52
CA SER A 269 -19.67 -10.48 16.70
C SER A 269 -18.80 -11.64 17.19
N ILE A 270 -17.81 -11.36 18.05
CA ILE A 270 -17.02 -12.37 18.76
C ILE A 270 -16.88 -11.99 20.24
N SER A 271 -16.69 -13.00 21.09
CA SER A 271 -16.49 -12.78 22.53
C SER A 271 -15.08 -12.24 22.86
N ILE A 272 -14.93 -11.66 24.05
CA ILE A 272 -13.63 -11.20 24.55
C ILE A 272 -12.64 -12.36 24.73
N GLU A 273 -13.11 -13.55 25.13
CA GLU A 273 -12.29 -14.76 25.26
C GLU A 273 -11.70 -15.18 23.91
N THR A 274 -12.52 -15.10 22.85
CA THR A 274 -12.08 -15.38 21.47
C THR A 274 -10.98 -14.41 21.05
N LEU A 275 -11.17 -13.11 21.30
CA LEU A 275 -10.15 -12.10 21.04
C LEU A 275 -8.86 -12.35 21.83
N GLN A 276 -8.95 -12.71 23.10
CA GLN A 276 -7.77 -13.00 23.94
C GLN A 276 -7.01 -14.24 23.44
N ARG A 277 -7.71 -15.30 23.03
CA ARG A 277 -7.09 -16.49 22.41
C ARG A 277 -6.34 -16.14 21.12
N ILE A 278 -6.92 -15.30 20.26
CA ILE A 278 -6.24 -14.80 19.05
C ILE A 278 -5.01 -13.95 19.41
N LYS A 279 -5.12 -13.08 20.42
CA LYS A 279 -3.98 -12.29 20.92
C LYS A 279 -2.87 -13.19 21.46
N ALA A 280 -3.20 -14.34 22.06
CA ALA A 280 -2.24 -15.29 22.60
C ALA A 280 -1.47 -16.09 21.53
N ILE A 281 -1.91 -16.11 20.26
CA ILE A 281 -1.19 -16.81 19.17
C ILE A 281 0.25 -16.31 19.07
N LYS A 282 1.21 -17.23 19.12
CA LYS A 282 2.64 -16.95 18.92
C LYS A 282 3.10 -17.61 17.63
N LEU A 283 3.89 -16.88 16.84
CA LEU A 283 4.57 -17.42 15.66
C LEU A 283 6.03 -17.73 16.01
N PRO A 284 6.67 -18.68 15.31
CA PRO A 284 8.10 -18.96 15.47
C PRO A 284 8.88 -17.66 15.28
N ARG A 285 9.63 -17.26 16.31
CA ARG A 285 10.43 -16.04 16.28
C ARG A 285 11.80 -16.37 15.68
N GLY A 286 12.13 -15.69 14.59
CA GLY A 286 13.52 -15.53 14.16
C GLY A 286 13.90 -14.05 14.26
N SER A 287 15.15 -13.77 14.59
CA SER A 287 15.77 -12.48 14.33
C SER A 287 16.80 -12.69 13.24
N ARG A 288 16.69 -11.97 12.13
CA ARG A 288 17.81 -11.84 11.18
C ARG A 288 18.55 -10.56 11.54
N GLN A 289 19.87 -10.64 11.68
CA GLN A 289 20.70 -9.44 11.75
C GLN A 289 20.46 -8.62 10.47
N SER A 290 20.26 -7.31 10.62
CA SER A 290 20.09 -6.42 9.48
C SER A 290 21.44 -6.24 8.79
N SER A 291 21.70 -7.00 7.73
CA SER A 291 22.93 -6.85 6.96
C SER A 291 22.94 -5.53 6.16
N GLY A 292 24.08 -4.84 6.16
CA GLY A 292 24.47 -3.88 5.13
C GLY A 292 23.62 -2.61 4.95
N ARG A 293 23.15 -1.96 6.03
CA ARG A 293 22.33 -0.72 5.95
C ARG A 293 23.00 0.57 6.42
N TYR A 294 24.18 0.47 7.04
CA TYR A 294 24.92 1.63 7.49
C TYR A 294 25.64 2.29 6.31
N LEU A 295 25.52 3.60 6.16
CA LEU A 295 26.24 4.46 5.23
C LEU A 295 27.29 5.22 6.04
N SER A 296 28.55 5.12 5.64
CA SER A 296 29.62 5.95 6.19
C SER A 296 29.55 7.38 5.63
N TYR A 297 30.32 8.30 6.20
CA TYR A 297 30.48 9.63 5.63
C TYR A 297 31.06 9.56 4.20
N SER A 298 32.05 8.69 3.97
CA SER A 298 32.61 8.45 2.63
C SER A 298 31.59 7.91 1.63
N ASP A 299 30.64 7.07 2.06
CA ASP A 299 29.55 6.60 1.20
C ASP A 299 28.71 7.80 0.74
N VAL A 300 28.40 8.74 1.64
CA VAL A 300 27.59 9.92 1.33
C VAL A 300 28.34 10.94 0.49
N ASP A 301 29.64 11.10 0.68
CA ASP A 301 30.49 11.89 -0.21
C ASP A 301 30.48 11.35 -1.63
N GLN A 302 30.58 10.02 -1.78
CA GLN A 302 30.47 9.38 -3.10
C GLN A 302 29.08 9.60 -3.71
N ILE A 303 28.01 9.47 -2.91
CA ILE A 303 26.64 9.75 -3.35
C ILE A 303 26.50 11.21 -3.81
N SER A 304 27.05 12.16 -3.05
CA SER A 304 27.07 13.59 -3.36
C SER A 304 27.78 13.85 -4.70
N ALA A 305 28.99 13.31 -4.87
CA ALA A 305 29.77 13.45 -6.09
C ALA A 305 29.04 12.88 -7.33
N LEU A 306 28.50 11.65 -7.22
CA LEU A 306 27.71 11.03 -8.29
C LEU A 306 26.45 11.84 -8.61
N THR A 307 25.82 12.41 -7.57
CA THR A 307 24.62 13.23 -7.74
C THR A 307 24.92 14.50 -8.52
N LEU A 308 25.96 15.24 -8.13
CA LEU A 308 26.37 16.52 -8.70
C LEU A 308 26.94 16.41 -10.12
N ALA A 309 27.47 15.24 -10.49
CA ALA A 309 27.95 14.95 -11.84
C ALA A 309 26.84 14.89 -12.91
N GLN A 310 25.56 14.79 -12.53
CA GLN A 310 24.45 14.73 -13.47
C GLN A 310 24.35 15.99 -14.36
N SER A 311 23.78 15.82 -15.56
CA SER A 311 23.64 16.88 -16.57
C SER A 311 22.62 17.96 -16.20
N ASN A 312 21.51 17.59 -15.56
CA ASN A 312 20.52 18.55 -15.05
C ASN A 312 21.00 19.11 -13.70
N LYS A 313 21.64 20.30 -13.74
CA LYS A 313 22.31 20.90 -12.58
C LYS A 313 21.33 21.31 -11.47
N ILE A 314 20.17 21.84 -11.83
CA ILE A 314 19.14 22.22 -10.85
C ILE A 314 18.58 20.98 -10.12
N LYS A 315 18.32 19.90 -10.87
CA LYS A 315 17.93 18.61 -10.28
C LYS A 315 19.03 18.05 -9.38
N ALA A 316 20.29 18.12 -9.82
CA ALA A 316 21.43 17.60 -9.08
C ALA A 316 21.61 18.29 -7.71
N LEU A 317 21.53 19.63 -7.68
CA LEU A 317 21.62 20.39 -6.43
C LEU A 317 20.48 20.06 -5.46
N ARG A 318 19.24 19.97 -5.97
CA ARG A 318 18.09 19.54 -5.18
C ARG A 318 18.31 18.15 -4.59
N ASP A 319 18.70 17.19 -5.43
CA ASP A 319 18.85 15.79 -4.99
C ASP A 319 20.00 15.63 -4.00
N ASN A 320 21.08 16.40 -4.16
CA ASN A 320 22.19 16.44 -3.23
C ASN A 320 21.73 16.96 -1.85
N ALA A 321 20.96 18.05 -1.81
CA ALA A 321 20.36 18.56 -0.58
C ALA A 321 19.41 17.53 0.07
N ILE A 322 18.66 16.75 -0.72
CA ILE A 322 17.82 15.65 -0.20
C ILE A 322 18.67 14.57 0.47
N PHE A 323 19.80 14.15 -0.13
CA PHE A 323 20.67 13.13 0.46
C PHE A 323 21.33 13.59 1.75
N TRP A 324 21.91 14.78 1.77
CA TRP A 324 22.48 15.36 2.99
C TRP A 324 21.43 15.56 4.07
N LEU A 325 20.22 16.00 3.70
CA LEU A 325 19.14 16.14 4.66
C LEU A 325 18.81 14.78 5.28
N MET A 326 18.59 13.74 4.48
CA MET A 326 18.34 12.40 5.01
C MET A 326 19.48 11.89 5.91
N TYR A 327 20.73 12.18 5.55
CA TYR A 327 21.92 11.69 6.24
C TYR A 327 22.27 12.43 7.53
N GLU A 328 21.95 13.71 7.68
CA GLU A 328 22.28 14.45 8.90
C GLU A 328 21.08 14.60 9.84
N SER A 329 19.86 14.75 9.29
CA SER A 329 18.65 15.01 10.09
C SER A 329 17.87 13.74 10.44
N GLY A 330 18.19 12.60 9.82
CA GLY A 330 17.56 11.31 10.09
C GLY A 330 16.06 11.28 9.81
N LEU A 331 15.53 12.20 9.01
CA LEU A 331 14.10 12.32 8.74
C LEU A 331 13.54 11.12 7.97
N ARG A 332 12.26 10.81 8.22
CA ARG A 332 11.54 9.83 7.40
C ARG A 332 11.29 10.42 6.01
N ARG A 333 11.24 9.57 4.97
CA ARG A 333 10.92 10.01 3.60
C ARG A 333 9.67 10.90 3.46
N ALA A 334 8.64 10.64 4.27
CA ALA A 334 7.41 11.44 4.28
C ALA A 334 7.63 12.80 4.96
N GLU A 335 8.48 12.86 5.98
CA GLU A 335 8.86 14.10 6.66
C GLU A 335 9.71 14.97 5.71
N VAL A 336 10.72 14.39 5.04
CA VAL A 336 11.57 15.08 4.04
C VAL A 336 10.73 15.74 2.96
N ILE A 337 9.80 14.99 2.38
CA ILE A 337 8.94 15.49 1.30
C ILE A 337 7.87 16.44 1.82
N GLY A 338 7.51 16.36 3.10
CA GLY A 338 6.51 17.19 3.76
C GLY A 338 6.99 18.61 4.10
N LEU A 339 8.30 18.85 4.14
CA LEU A 339 8.87 20.16 4.50
C LEU A 339 8.40 21.28 3.57
N ASP A 340 8.06 22.42 4.16
CA ASP A 340 7.88 23.70 3.51
C ASP A 340 9.12 24.59 3.70
N VAL A 341 9.26 25.63 2.87
CA VAL A 341 10.41 26.55 2.96
C VAL A 341 10.51 27.19 4.35
N ASN A 342 9.38 27.51 4.96
CA ASN A 342 9.31 28.11 6.30
C ASN A 342 9.67 27.13 7.43
N ASP A 343 9.82 25.84 7.12
CA ASP A 343 10.25 24.84 8.10
C ASP A 343 11.78 24.81 8.29
N ILE A 344 12.53 25.46 7.39
CA ILE A 344 13.99 25.49 7.43
C ILE A 344 14.46 26.86 7.88
N ASP A 345 15.08 26.90 9.06
CA ASP A 345 15.71 28.09 9.60
C ASP A 345 17.24 27.93 9.53
N LEU A 346 17.84 28.53 8.49
CA LEU A 346 19.30 28.53 8.30
C LEU A 346 20.03 29.40 9.34
N TYR A 347 19.37 30.42 9.90
CA TYR A 347 19.99 31.31 10.88
C TYR A 347 20.20 30.60 12.22
N LEU A 348 19.15 29.91 12.70
CA LEU A 348 19.15 29.10 13.92
C LEU A 348 19.57 27.64 13.69
N CYS A 349 19.84 27.25 12.45
CA CYS A 349 20.20 25.88 12.02
C CYS A 349 19.27 24.82 12.61
N LYS A 350 17.96 25.01 12.41
CA LYS A 350 16.93 24.07 12.88
C LYS A 350 15.91 23.79 11.78
N ILE A 351 15.42 22.56 11.77
CA ILE A 351 14.37 22.08 10.88
C ILE A 351 13.14 21.78 11.71
N ARG A 352 12.02 22.43 11.42
CA ARG A 352 10.72 22.15 12.01
C ARG A 352 10.09 20.96 11.30
N VAL A 353 9.74 19.91 12.05
CA VAL A 353 9.30 18.64 11.47
C VAL A 353 7.96 18.25 12.05
N MET A 354 6.98 18.06 11.17
CA MET A 354 5.70 17.46 11.51
C MET A 354 5.76 15.95 11.32
N GLY A 355 5.83 15.22 12.43
CA GLY A 355 5.83 13.76 12.47
C GLY A 355 4.44 13.14 12.51
N LYS A 356 4.40 11.80 12.58
CA LYS A 356 3.15 11.03 12.65
C LYS A 356 2.27 11.48 13.83
N GLY A 357 0.98 11.67 13.56
CA GLY A 357 -0.01 12.11 14.55
C GLY A 357 0.08 13.60 14.87
N ASN A 358 0.48 14.42 13.88
CA ASN A 358 0.67 15.86 13.99
C ASN A 358 1.63 16.28 15.11
N LYS A 359 2.65 15.45 15.40
CA LYS A 359 3.63 15.72 16.45
C LYS A 359 4.77 16.56 15.90
N GLU A 360 4.92 17.76 16.42
CA GLU A 360 6.00 18.67 16.04
C GLU A 360 7.30 18.34 16.80
N ARG A 361 8.44 18.50 16.11
CA ARG A 361 9.77 18.51 16.74
C ARG A 361 10.72 19.39 15.93
N TYR A 362 11.79 19.83 16.58
CA TYR A 362 12.90 20.52 15.92
C TYR A 362 14.10 19.59 15.80
N VAL A 363 14.71 19.57 14.62
CA VAL A 363 15.95 18.83 14.34
C VAL A 363 17.07 19.84 14.08
N PRO A 364 18.08 19.93 14.95
CA PRO A 364 19.21 20.84 14.76
C PRO A 364 20.18 20.29 13.70
N PHE A 365 20.91 21.19 13.05
CA PHE A 365 22.07 20.90 12.21
C PHE A 365 23.16 21.96 12.43
N SER A 366 24.36 21.79 11.86
CA SER A 366 25.48 22.73 12.06
C SER A 366 25.62 23.68 10.87
N LYS A 367 26.08 24.92 11.11
CA LYS A 367 26.50 25.84 10.04
C LYS A 367 27.68 25.33 9.23
N SER A 368 28.51 24.51 9.87
CA SER A 368 29.71 23.93 9.25
C SER A 368 29.46 22.60 8.55
N SER A 369 28.21 22.13 8.46
CA SER A 369 27.92 20.82 7.88
C SER A 369 27.59 20.88 6.39
N ASP A 370 27.76 19.76 5.70
CA ASP A 370 27.47 19.64 4.28
C ASP A 370 25.97 19.80 4.00
N LEU A 371 25.11 19.44 4.96
CA LEU A 371 23.69 19.77 4.91
C LEU A 371 23.45 21.27 4.77
N TYR A 372 24.12 22.10 5.58
CA TYR A 372 23.96 23.56 5.49
C TYR A 372 24.34 24.04 4.09
N ALA A 373 25.53 23.65 3.61
CA ALA A 373 26.03 24.05 2.30
C ALA A 373 25.10 23.60 1.16
N ALA A 374 24.59 22.36 1.21
CA ALA A 374 23.70 21.82 0.21
C ALA A 374 22.32 22.51 0.21
N ILE A 375 21.77 22.80 1.39
CA ILE A 375 20.51 23.56 1.53
C ILE A 375 20.67 24.99 1.00
N GLU A 376 21.76 25.66 1.35
CA GLU A 376 22.04 27.03 0.91
C GLU A 376 22.13 27.11 -0.63
N GLN A 377 22.90 26.22 -1.25
CA GLN A 377 22.99 26.09 -2.71
C GLN A 377 21.63 25.85 -3.36
N TRP A 378 20.81 24.96 -2.77
CA TRP A 378 19.46 24.71 -3.25
C TRP A 378 18.56 25.95 -3.15
N LEU A 379 18.59 26.67 -2.03
CA LEU A 379 17.78 27.87 -1.81
C LEU A 379 18.16 29.01 -2.77
N ILE A 380 19.45 29.17 -3.12
CA ILE A 380 19.92 30.14 -4.11
C ILE A 380 19.33 29.86 -5.49
N VAL A 381 19.27 28.60 -5.92
CA VAL A 381 18.63 28.23 -7.18
C VAL A 381 17.12 28.47 -7.09
N ARG A 382 16.50 28.08 -5.97
CA ARG A 382 15.07 28.17 -5.77
C ARG A 382 14.57 29.63 -5.74
N SER A 383 15.36 30.56 -5.22
CA SER A 383 15.00 31.99 -5.16
C SER A 383 14.94 32.68 -6.53
N ARG A 384 15.62 32.12 -7.53
CA ARG A 384 15.61 32.61 -8.92
C ARG A 384 14.36 32.24 -9.70
N HIS A 385 13.47 31.43 -9.11
CA HIS A 385 12.21 31.03 -9.73
C HIS A 385 11.03 31.68 -8.98
N PRO A 386 10.03 32.24 -9.70
CA PRO A 386 8.92 32.96 -9.09
C PRO A 386 8.15 32.12 -8.06
N GLN A 387 7.87 32.76 -6.92
CA GLN A 387 7.34 32.16 -5.71
C GLN A 387 5.88 31.73 -5.87
N GLN A 388 5.62 30.44 -6.15
CA GLN A 388 4.26 29.90 -6.12
C GLN A 388 4.14 28.56 -5.37
N ILE A 389 5.18 28.12 -4.66
CA ILE A 389 5.22 26.78 -4.07
C ILE A 389 5.74 26.82 -2.64
N SER A 390 4.94 26.44 -1.65
CA SER A 390 5.36 26.38 -0.25
C SER A 390 6.39 25.27 0.00
N SER A 391 6.32 24.17 -0.77
CA SER A 391 7.15 22.98 -0.55
C SER A 391 8.64 23.28 -0.69
N PHE A 392 9.43 22.77 0.25
CA PHE A 392 10.89 22.93 0.23
C PHE A 392 11.55 22.21 -0.94
N PHE A 393 11.07 20.99 -1.27
CA PHE A 393 11.50 20.25 -2.46
C PHE A 393 10.36 20.09 -3.47
N CYS A 394 10.64 20.46 -4.72
CA CYS A 394 9.70 20.40 -5.84
C CYS A 394 10.29 19.65 -7.05
N GLY A 395 9.43 19.33 -8.02
CA GLY A 395 9.84 18.71 -9.27
C GLY A 395 10.75 19.62 -10.10
N VAL A 396 11.64 19.02 -10.89
CA VAL A 396 12.51 19.72 -11.85
C VAL A 396 12.32 19.02 -13.18
N ASN A 397 11.94 19.78 -14.21
CA ASN A 397 11.71 19.24 -15.55
C ASN A 397 13.04 19.07 -16.33
N ARG A 398 12.96 18.49 -17.54
CA ARG A 398 14.14 18.28 -18.40
C ARG A 398 14.81 19.58 -18.87
N TYR A 399 14.08 20.69 -18.86
CA TYR A 399 14.56 22.03 -19.21
C TYR A 399 15.16 22.76 -18.00
N GLN A 400 15.40 22.05 -16.89
CA GLN A 400 15.94 22.58 -15.64
C GLN A 400 15.05 23.67 -15.01
N GLN A 401 13.74 23.58 -15.17
CA GLN A 401 12.79 24.49 -14.53
C GLN A 401 12.08 23.78 -13.37
N LEU A 402 11.83 24.52 -12.29
CA LEU A 402 11.02 24.04 -11.17
C LEU A 402 9.57 23.85 -11.62
N THR A 403 8.93 22.80 -11.11
CA THR A 403 7.50 22.54 -11.29
C THR A 403 6.75 22.85 -10.01
N SER A 404 5.46 23.19 -10.12
CA SER A 404 4.57 23.45 -8.97
C SER A 404 4.22 22.21 -8.13
N GLN A 405 4.78 21.05 -8.47
CA GLN A 405 4.45 19.79 -7.83
C GLN A 405 5.45 19.46 -6.73
N ARG A 406 4.93 19.27 -5.51
CA ARG A 406 5.67 18.61 -4.42
C ARG A 406 6.13 17.24 -4.90
N LEU A 407 7.34 16.86 -4.53
CA LEU A 407 7.83 15.51 -4.79
C LEU A 407 6.96 14.46 -4.08
N THR A 408 7.12 13.19 -4.44
CA THR A 408 6.43 12.08 -3.77
C THR A 408 7.43 11.25 -2.96
N THR A 409 6.94 10.48 -1.98
CA THR A 409 7.80 9.51 -1.29
C THR A 409 8.40 8.46 -2.23
N GLN A 410 7.74 8.21 -3.37
CA GLN A 410 8.26 7.31 -4.40
C GLN A 410 9.48 7.91 -5.10
N THR A 411 9.48 9.23 -5.32
CA THR A 411 10.63 9.95 -5.89
C THR A 411 11.90 9.71 -5.07
N LEU A 412 11.85 9.71 -3.73
CA LEU A 412 13.02 9.41 -2.89
C LEU A 412 13.52 7.98 -3.06
N ASN A 413 12.61 7.01 -3.20
CA ASN A 413 13.03 5.62 -3.48
C ASN A 413 13.68 5.52 -4.86
N ASP A 414 13.17 6.26 -5.84
CA ASP A 414 13.70 6.28 -7.20
C ASP A 414 15.06 6.97 -7.26
N LEU A 415 15.28 8.05 -6.49
CA LEU A 415 16.60 8.68 -6.32
C LEU A 415 17.63 7.69 -5.77
N CYS A 416 17.27 6.94 -4.71
CA CYS A 416 18.15 5.92 -4.13
C CYS A 416 18.51 4.80 -5.13
N LYS A 417 17.55 4.40 -5.99
CA LYS A 417 17.82 3.45 -7.09
C LYS A 417 18.69 4.06 -8.18
N GLN A 418 18.46 5.32 -8.51
CA GLN A 418 19.20 6.04 -9.54
C GLN A 418 20.69 6.12 -9.17
N ILE A 419 21.01 6.35 -7.90
CA ILE A 419 22.40 6.38 -7.42
C ILE A 419 23.15 5.07 -7.66
N TYR A 420 22.48 3.93 -7.49
CA TYR A 420 23.07 2.64 -7.85
C TYR A 420 23.36 2.55 -9.35
N GLN A 421 22.45 3.04 -10.20
CA GLN A 421 22.66 3.09 -11.65
C GLN A 421 23.77 4.06 -12.08
N LEU A 422 24.06 5.07 -11.26
CA LEU A 422 25.15 6.01 -11.46
C LEU A 422 26.52 5.45 -11.00
N GLY A 423 26.57 4.21 -10.49
CA GLY A 423 27.82 3.53 -10.16
C GLY A 423 28.13 3.43 -8.66
N PHE A 424 27.18 3.75 -7.77
CA PHE A 424 27.36 3.46 -6.35
C PHE A 424 27.38 1.95 -6.10
N SER A 425 28.19 1.48 -5.16
CA SER A 425 28.56 0.06 -4.99
C SER A 425 27.39 -0.88 -4.65
N ARG A 426 26.30 -0.36 -4.12
CA ARG A 426 25.12 -1.15 -3.70
C ARG A 426 23.83 -0.38 -3.84
N GLN A 427 22.71 -1.10 -3.87
CA GLN A 427 21.40 -0.45 -3.82
C GLN A 427 21.10 0.05 -2.40
N ILE A 428 20.74 1.32 -2.29
CA ILE A 428 20.36 1.98 -1.03
C ILE A 428 18.87 2.34 -1.00
N SER A 429 18.40 2.75 0.17
CA SER A 429 17.03 3.20 0.43
C SER A 429 17.01 4.38 1.42
N PRO A 430 15.93 5.17 1.48
CA PRO A 430 15.82 6.28 2.45
C PRO A 430 15.97 5.84 3.91
N HIS A 431 15.67 4.57 4.20
CA HIS A 431 15.81 4.03 5.55
C HIS A 431 17.26 3.76 5.96
N ASP A 432 18.18 3.62 5.00
CA ASP A 432 19.61 3.39 5.26
C ASP A 432 20.26 4.66 5.80
N PHE A 433 19.95 5.83 5.22
CA PHE A 433 20.34 7.14 5.75
C PHE A 433 19.88 7.33 7.20
N ARG A 434 18.58 7.08 7.46
CA ARG A 434 18.01 7.16 8.79
C ARG A 434 18.67 6.19 9.78
N HIS A 435 18.98 4.97 9.34
CA HIS A 435 19.68 4.00 10.18
C HIS A 435 21.09 4.46 10.54
N SER A 436 21.77 5.08 9.57
CA SER A 436 23.13 5.61 9.73
C SER A 436 23.17 6.74 10.74
N VAL A 437 22.21 7.68 10.69
CA VAL A 437 22.07 8.75 11.70
C VAL A 437 21.90 8.21 13.11
N ALA A 438 20.96 7.27 13.30
CA ALA A 438 20.74 6.68 14.63
C ALA A 438 22.01 5.98 15.14
N THR A 439 22.70 5.27 14.25
CA THR A 439 23.97 4.58 14.59
C THR A 439 25.07 5.58 14.94
N ASN A 440 25.23 6.65 14.15
CA ASN A 440 26.23 7.68 14.37
C ASN A 440 26.02 8.38 15.71
N LEU A 441 24.79 8.81 16.02
CA LEU A 441 24.49 9.46 17.30
C LEU A 441 24.79 8.53 18.48
N LEU A 442 24.42 7.25 18.41
CA LEU A 442 24.71 6.30 19.49
C LEU A 442 26.22 6.03 19.63
N ARG A 443 26.95 5.94 18.51
CA ARG A 443 28.42 5.80 18.49
C ARG A 443 29.13 7.04 19.02
N SER A 444 28.58 8.23 18.82
CA SER A 444 29.07 9.47 19.43
C SER A 444 28.75 9.59 20.92
N GLY A 445 28.16 8.57 21.54
CA GLY A 445 27.91 8.53 22.98
C GLY A 445 26.60 9.19 23.43
N TYR A 446 25.73 9.61 22.50
CA TYR A 446 24.43 10.17 22.88
C TYR A 446 23.52 9.11 23.48
N ASP A 447 22.80 9.48 24.54
CA ASP A 447 21.86 8.57 25.21
C ASP A 447 20.67 8.17 24.31
N LEU A 448 20.17 6.94 24.51
CA LEU A 448 19.05 6.36 23.79
C LEU A 448 17.80 7.24 23.81
N LEU A 449 17.52 7.94 24.91
CA LEU A 449 16.36 8.83 25.01
C LEU A 449 16.51 10.04 24.09
N LEU A 450 17.71 10.63 24.05
CA LEU A 450 17.99 11.79 23.20
C LEU A 450 17.91 11.39 21.72
N VAL A 451 18.52 10.27 21.34
CA VAL A 451 18.43 9.73 19.98
C VAL A 451 16.97 9.41 19.63
N SER A 452 16.19 8.82 20.55
CA SER A 452 14.77 8.55 20.34
C SER A 452 13.96 9.83 20.05
N LYS A 453 14.24 10.91 20.79
CA LYS A 453 13.60 12.23 20.58
C LYS A 453 14.01 12.83 19.24
N PHE A 454 15.31 12.85 18.93
CA PHE A 454 15.84 13.35 17.65
C PHE A 454 15.20 12.63 16.45
N MET A 455 15.16 11.30 16.51
CA MET A 455 14.57 10.46 15.46
C MET A 455 13.03 10.57 15.43
N GLY A 456 12.38 11.04 16.49
CA GLY A 456 10.92 11.05 16.62
C GLY A 456 10.33 9.64 16.67
N HIS A 457 10.93 8.75 17.47
CA HIS A 457 10.37 7.42 17.75
C HIS A 457 9.33 7.49 18.88
N SER A 458 8.19 6.82 18.70
CA SER A 458 7.14 6.72 19.72
C SER A 458 7.47 5.70 20.83
N SER A 459 8.50 4.88 20.64
CA SER A 459 8.97 3.90 21.61
C SER A 459 10.49 3.80 21.56
N ILE A 460 11.12 3.85 22.72
CA ILE A 460 12.57 3.71 22.92
C ILE A 460 13.07 2.36 22.40
N THR A 461 12.26 1.30 22.47
CA THR A 461 12.59 -0.03 21.93
C THR A 461 12.86 -0.02 20.42
N THR A 462 12.36 1.00 19.69
CA THR A 462 12.70 1.19 18.27
C THR A 462 14.13 1.67 18.13
N THR A 463 14.57 2.59 18.99
CA THR A 463 15.93 3.14 19.05
C THR A 463 16.94 2.08 19.51
N GLN A 464 16.56 1.21 20.46
CA GLN A 464 17.40 0.12 20.95
C GLN A 464 17.87 -0.84 19.83
N ARG A 465 17.08 -1.02 18.75
CA ARG A 465 17.50 -1.84 17.60
C ARG A 465 18.68 -1.26 16.82
N TYR A 466 19.00 0.01 17.02
CA TYR A 466 20.14 0.69 16.41
C TYR A 466 21.36 0.70 17.33
N ASP A 467 21.19 0.32 18.59
CA ASP A 467 22.29 0.24 19.55
C ASP A 467 23.11 -1.02 19.30
N ARG A 468 24.23 -0.86 18.59
CA ARG A 468 25.19 -1.94 18.33
C ARG A 468 26.42 -1.86 19.24
N ARG A 469 26.42 -0.96 20.23
CA ARG A 469 27.55 -0.85 21.17
C ARG A 469 27.81 -2.17 21.88
N THR A 470 26.76 -2.93 22.20
CA THR A 470 26.89 -4.27 22.79
C THR A 470 27.59 -5.28 21.88
N ASP A 471 27.36 -5.22 20.55
CA ASP A 471 27.98 -6.14 19.60
C ASP A 471 29.46 -5.79 19.36
N ASP A 472 29.79 -4.49 19.33
CA ASP A 472 31.15 -3.97 19.17
C ASP A 472 31.97 -4.18 20.49
N GLU A 473 31.35 -4.04 21.66
CA GLU A 473 31.98 -4.33 22.98
C GLU A 473 32.22 -5.83 23.22
N LEU A 474 31.39 -6.71 22.64
CA LEU A 474 31.56 -8.16 22.71
C LEU A 474 32.73 -8.68 21.85
N GLN A 475 33.24 -7.90 20.89
CA GLN A 475 34.38 -8.32 20.04
C GLN A 475 35.72 -8.49 20.77
N GLY A 476 35.78 -8.22 22.08
CA GLY A 476 36.94 -8.49 22.94
C GLY A 476 36.64 -9.33 24.19
N VAL A 477 35.41 -9.81 24.37
CA VAL A 477 35.01 -10.57 25.57
C VAL A 477 35.07 -12.07 25.27
N THR A 478 36.25 -12.65 25.39
CA THR A 478 36.39 -14.10 25.58
C THR A 478 36.12 -14.43 27.05
N PRO A 479 35.21 -15.37 27.37
CA PRO A 479 35.15 -15.91 28.72
C PRO A 479 36.53 -16.50 29.06
N GLY A 480 37.26 -15.85 29.97
CA GLY A 480 38.48 -16.42 30.52
C GLY A 480 38.14 -17.68 31.31
N ARG A 481 39.03 -18.68 31.27
CA ARG A 481 38.94 -19.86 32.15
C ARG A 481 39.16 -19.47 33.60
#